data_AF-A0A060CEX9-F1
#
_entry.id   AF-A0A060CEX9-F1
#
_cell.length_a   1.000
_cell.length_b   1.000
_cell.length_c   1.000
_cell.angle_alpha   90.00
_cell.angle_beta   90.00
_cell.angle_gamma   90.00
#
_symmetry.space_group_name_H-M   'P 1'
#
loop_
_entity.id
_entity.type
_entity.pdbx_description
1 polymer ?
#
loop_
_entity_poly.entity_id
_entity_poly.type
_entity_poly.pdbx_seq_one_letter_code
_entity_poly.pdbx_strand_id
1 'polypeptide(L)'
;MPYIKTQNATITADRDWLMSKRYDKQWSPAERERLQDIADRYKITWRGNTRYVPWDTLLERVDIIPTSMVATMAAAESGWGTSKLARANNNLFGMKCAQSHCNNEPGKVKGYSHFDSVKESVDAYVATLNTHQAYQSFRQERA
;
A
#
# COMPACT_ATOMS: atom_id res chain seq x y z
N MET A 1 -5.41 -15.29 4.81
CA MET A 1 -6.09 -13.97 4.68
C MET A 1 -6.42 -13.70 3.22
N PRO A 2 -7.70 -13.76 2.81
CA PRO A 2 -8.11 -13.52 1.42
C PRO A 2 -7.82 -12.08 0.95
N TYR A 3 -7.93 -11.09 1.84
CA TYR A 3 -7.74 -9.68 1.49
C TYR A 3 -6.35 -9.36 0.95
N ILE A 4 -5.30 -9.93 1.56
CA ILE A 4 -3.91 -9.74 1.10
C ILE A 4 -3.68 -10.40 -0.25
N LYS A 5 -4.30 -11.56 -0.52
CA LYS A 5 -4.16 -12.22 -1.82
C LYS A 5 -4.69 -11.35 -2.94
N THR A 6 -5.87 -10.73 -2.73
CA THR A 6 -6.44 -9.79 -3.69
C THR A 6 -5.54 -8.57 -3.88
N GLN A 7 -5.04 -7.97 -2.79
CA GLN A 7 -4.17 -6.81 -2.87
C GLN A 7 -2.84 -7.13 -3.58
N ASN A 8 -2.22 -8.26 -3.25
CA ASN A 8 -1.00 -8.72 -3.93
C ASN A 8 -1.25 -9.01 -5.41
N ALA A 9 -2.41 -9.56 -5.79
CA ALA A 9 -2.74 -9.76 -7.21
C ALA A 9 -2.80 -8.42 -7.98
N THR A 10 -3.37 -7.37 -7.38
CA THR A 10 -3.34 -6.02 -7.97
C THR A 10 -1.92 -5.49 -8.11
N ILE A 11 -1.09 -5.62 -7.06
CA ILE A 11 0.31 -5.19 -7.10
C ILE A 11 1.11 -5.95 -8.15
N THR A 12 0.92 -7.27 -8.25
CA THR A 12 1.56 -8.10 -9.28
C THR A 12 1.14 -7.65 -10.69
N ALA A 13 -0.14 -7.39 -10.92
CA ALA A 13 -0.61 -6.91 -12.22
C ALA A 13 -0.02 -5.53 -12.59
N ASP A 14 0.15 -4.63 -11.61
CA ASP A 14 0.85 -3.36 -11.83
C ASP A 14 2.33 -3.61 -12.16
N ARG A 15 3.02 -4.45 -11.38
CA ARG A 15 4.44 -4.77 -11.55
C ARG A 15 4.72 -5.43 -12.90
N ASP A 16 3.95 -6.43 -13.29
CA ASP A 16 4.13 -7.16 -14.55
C ASP A 16 3.95 -6.22 -15.75
N TRP A 17 2.93 -5.35 -15.68
CA TRP A 17 2.72 -4.32 -16.69
C TRP A 17 3.90 -3.34 -16.76
N LEU A 18 4.37 -2.82 -15.62
CA LEU A 18 5.54 -1.94 -15.56
C LEU A 18 6.79 -2.59 -16.14
N MET A 19 7.03 -3.86 -15.81
CA MET A 19 8.17 -4.63 -16.33
C MET A 19 8.11 -4.77 -17.85
N SER A 20 6.92 -5.03 -18.42
CA SER A 20 6.72 -5.05 -19.87
C SER A 20 7.01 -3.71 -20.54
N LYS A 21 6.83 -2.60 -19.82
CA LYS A 21 6.99 -1.23 -20.33
C LYS A 21 8.36 -0.62 -20.09
N ARG A 22 9.21 -1.25 -19.27
CA ARG A 22 10.50 -0.70 -18.82
C ARG A 22 11.42 -0.26 -19.97
N TYR A 23 11.36 -0.96 -21.09
CA TYR A 23 12.21 -0.74 -22.26
C TYR A 23 11.47 -0.16 -23.48
N ASP A 24 10.19 0.19 -23.32
CA ASP A 24 9.37 0.74 -24.39
C ASP A 24 9.74 2.19 -24.69
N LYS A 25 9.94 2.48 -25.98
CA LYS A 25 10.24 3.83 -26.48
C LYS A 25 9.00 4.61 -26.89
N GLN A 26 7.87 3.93 -27.07
CA GLN A 26 6.62 4.52 -27.54
C GLN A 26 5.52 4.26 -26.52
N TRP A 27 4.72 5.29 -26.27
CA TRP A 27 3.70 5.29 -25.23
C TRP A 27 2.44 5.96 -25.76
N SER A 28 1.36 5.19 -25.83
CA SER A 28 0.01 5.67 -26.10
C SER A 28 -0.51 6.55 -24.96
N PRO A 29 -1.53 7.39 -25.20
CA PRO A 29 -2.15 8.20 -24.15
C PRO A 29 -2.65 7.36 -22.96
N ALA A 30 -3.30 6.23 -23.22
CA ALA A 30 -3.82 5.32 -22.19
C ALA A 30 -2.70 4.71 -21.32
N GLU A 31 -1.55 4.38 -21.92
CA GLU A 31 -0.40 3.87 -21.16
C GLU A 31 0.24 4.94 -20.28
N ARG A 32 0.26 6.20 -20.73
CA ARG A 32 0.74 7.32 -19.90
C ARG A 32 -0.19 7.60 -18.73
N GLU A 33 -1.49 7.55 -18.98
CA GLU A 33 -2.52 7.69 -17.93
C GLU A 33 -2.40 6.56 -16.90
N ARG A 34 -2.26 5.31 -17.35
CA ARG A 34 -2.03 4.18 -16.45
C ARG A 34 -0.74 4.33 -15.64
N LEU A 35 0.35 4.79 -16.26
CA LEU A 35 1.60 5.04 -15.54
C LEU A 35 1.45 6.17 -14.52
N GLN A 36 0.68 7.22 -14.83
CA GLN A 36 0.38 8.31 -13.91
C GLN A 36 -0.41 7.80 -12.71
N ASP A 37 -1.47 7.02 -12.92
CA ASP A 37 -2.27 6.43 -11.84
C ASP A 37 -1.43 5.54 -10.92
N ILE A 38 -0.56 4.70 -11.49
CA ILE A 38 0.38 3.90 -10.71
C ILE A 38 1.34 4.83 -9.94
N ALA A 39 1.95 5.83 -10.59
CA ALA A 39 2.86 6.75 -9.92
C ALA A 39 2.21 7.45 -8.73
N ASP A 40 0.98 7.94 -8.88
CA ASP A 40 0.22 8.62 -7.83
C ASP A 40 -0.12 7.66 -6.69
N ARG A 41 -0.62 6.46 -7.00
CA ARG A 41 -0.93 5.41 -6.02
C ARG A 41 0.27 5.02 -5.17
N TYR A 42 1.45 4.90 -5.79
CA TYR A 42 2.70 4.55 -5.10
C TYR A 42 3.52 5.77 -4.67
N LYS A 43 2.93 6.97 -4.73
CA LYS A 43 3.53 8.26 -4.28
C LYS A 43 4.88 8.56 -4.93
N ILE A 44 5.04 8.20 -6.20
CA ILE A 44 6.23 8.44 -7.02
C ILE A 44 6.09 9.81 -7.67
N THR A 45 7.08 10.68 -7.46
CA THR A 45 7.14 11.97 -8.15
C THR A 45 7.60 11.76 -9.59
N TRP A 46 6.65 11.78 -10.52
CA TRP A 46 6.89 11.71 -11.96
C TRP A 46 6.10 12.83 -12.66
N ARG A 47 6.73 13.49 -13.65
CA ARG A 47 6.17 14.68 -14.33
C ARG A 47 5.68 14.38 -15.75
N GLY A 48 5.23 13.15 -16.02
CA GLY A 48 4.69 12.75 -17.33
C GLY A 48 5.72 12.49 -18.44
N ASN A 49 7.02 12.73 -18.20
CA ASN A 49 8.05 12.43 -19.19
C ASN A 49 8.47 10.96 -19.13
N THR A 50 8.00 10.16 -20.08
CA THR A 50 8.26 8.71 -20.15
C THR A 50 9.72 8.35 -20.42
N ARG A 51 10.57 9.31 -20.81
CA ARG A 51 12.03 9.10 -20.92
C ARG A 51 12.74 9.08 -19.57
N TYR A 52 12.12 9.66 -18.54
CA TYR A 52 12.70 9.82 -17.19
C TYR A 52 11.78 9.24 -16.12
N VAL A 53 11.27 8.03 -16.36
CA VAL A 53 10.55 7.27 -15.34
C VAL A 53 11.57 6.80 -14.28
N PRO A 54 11.34 7.05 -12.98
CA PRO A 54 12.24 6.59 -11.92
C PRO A 54 12.02 5.09 -11.66
N TRP A 55 12.44 4.25 -12.60
CA TRP A 55 12.13 2.81 -12.63
C TRP A 55 12.54 2.09 -11.35
N ASP A 56 13.71 2.37 -10.80
CA ASP A 56 14.20 1.63 -9.64
C ASP A 56 13.37 1.95 -8.39
N THR A 57 13.10 3.24 -8.13
CA THR A 57 12.21 3.64 -7.03
C THR A 57 10.77 3.15 -7.25
N LEU A 58 10.28 3.18 -8.49
CA LEU A 58 8.94 2.70 -8.82
C LEU A 58 8.82 1.20 -8.54
N LEU A 59 9.74 0.38 -9.05
CA LEU A 59 9.73 -1.07 -8.85
C LEU A 59 10.07 -1.47 -7.41
N GLU A 60 10.81 -0.66 -6.65
CA GLU A 60 11.01 -0.87 -5.21
C GLU A 60 9.68 -0.74 -4.44
N ARG A 61 8.79 0.16 -4.87
CA ARG A 61 7.48 0.41 -4.23
C ARG A 61 6.36 -0.48 -4.75
N VAL A 62 6.37 -0.84 -6.03
CA VAL A 62 5.37 -1.71 -6.66
C VAL A 62 5.78 -3.17 -6.47
N ASP A 63 5.71 -3.65 -5.24
CA ASP A 63 6.06 -5.03 -4.91
C ASP A 63 5.15 -5.62 -3.83
N ILE A 64 4.98 -6.94 -3.88
CA ILE A 64 4.09 -7.66 -2.99
C ILE A 64 4.63 -7.69 -1.56
N ILE A 65 3.73 -7.85 -0.59
CA ILE A 65 4.12 -8.14 0.80
C ILE A 65 3.78 -9.60 1.10
N PRO A 66 4.71 -10.39 1.68
CA PRO A 66 4.42 -11.76 2.05
C PRO A 66 3.15 -11.86 2.93
N THR A 67 2.20 -12.69 2.52
CA THR A 67 0.92 -12.84 3.23
C THR A 67 1.10 -13.31 4.67
N SER A 68 2.09 -14.18 4.91
CA SER A 68 2.45 -14.65 6.24
C SER A 68 2.91 -13.50 7.14
N MET A 69 3.78 -12.61 6.64
CA MET A 69 4.27 -11.45 7.38
C MET A 69 3.12 -10.55 7.83
N VAL A 70 2.24 -10.15 6.91
CA VAL A 70 1.10 -9.27 7.26
C VAL A 70 0.16 -9.97 8.25
N ALA A 71 -0.08 -11.27 8.11
CA ALA A 71 -0.90 -12.02 9.04
C ALA A 71 -0.28 -12.08 10.45
N THR A 72 1.03 -12.32 10.55
CA THR A 72 1.76 -12.32 11.83
C THR A 72 1.75 -10.93 12.47
N MET A 73 2.01 -9.87 11.69
CA MET A 73 1.95 -8.49 12.18
C MET A 73 0.54 -8.14 12.66
N ALA A 74 -0.48 -8.49 11.87
CA ALA A 74 -1.87 -8.27 12.26
C ALA A 74 -2.18 -8.98 13.58
N ALA A 75 -1.79 -10.25 13.75
CA ALA A 75 -2.01 -10.99 14.99
C ALA A 75 -1.27 -10.36 16.18
N ALA A 76 -0.01 -9.97 16.00
CA ALA A 76 0.81 -9.36 17.05
C ALA A 76 0.26 -7.99 17.49
N GLU A 77 0.02 -7.08 16.53
CA GLU A 77 -0.40 -5.70 16.80
C GLU A 77 -1.85 -5.59 17.29
N SER A 78 -2.71 -6.52 16.89
CA SER A 78 -4.13 -6.51 17.29
C SER A 78 -4.45 -7.40 18.49
N GLY A 79 -3.47 -8.13 19.03
CA GLY A 79 -3.71 -9.17 20.03
C GLY A 79 -4.69 -10.22 19.52
N TRP A 80 -4.40 -10.81 18.35
CA TRP A 80 -5.29 -11.75 17.65
C TRP A 80 -6.68 -11.20 17.36
N GLY A 81 -6.78 -9.89 17.08
CA GLY A 81 -8.02 -9.19 16.76
C GLY A 81 -8.85 -8.79 17.99
N THR A 82 -8.37 -9.04 19.20
CA THR A 82 -9.15 -8.81 20.43
C THR A 82 -8.99 -7.40 20.99
N SER A 83 -7.98 -6.65 20.55
CA SER A 83 -7.72 -5.31 21.07
C SER A 83 -8.92 -4.37 20.84
N LYS A 84 -9.07 -3.38 21.74
CA LYS A 84 -10.14 -2.38 21.61
C LYS A 84 -10.04 -1.63 20.28
N LEU A 85 -8.83 -1.29 19.85
CA LEU A 85 -8.59 -0.59 18.60
C LEU A 85 -8.99 -1.45 17.39
N ALA A 86 -8.61 -2.74 17.38
CA ALA A 86 -8.95 -3.66 16.31
C ALA A 86 -10.47 -3.81 16.15
N ARG A 87 -11.20 -3.97 17.26
CA ARG A 87 -12.67 -4.15 17.23
C ARG A 87 -13.44 -2.86 16.97
N ALA A 88 -13.02 -1.74 17.55
CA ALA A 88 -13.74 -0.48 17.42
C ALA A 88 -13.45 0.23 16.10
N ASN A 89 -12.18 0.25 15.66
CA ASN A 89 -11.74 1.03 14.51
C ASN A 89 -11.45 0.17 13.27
N ASN A 90 -11.63 -1.15 13.33
CA ASN A 90 -11.14 -2.10 12.32
C ASN A 90 -9.64 -1.97 12.03
N ASN A 91 -8.87 -1.42 12.97
CA ASN A 91 -7.46 -1.06 12.76
C ASN A 91 -6.55 -2.11 13.41
N LEU A 92 -6.06 -3.03 12.59
CA LEU A 92 -5.26 -4.17 13.07
C LEU A 92 -3.79 -3.80 13.36
N PHE A 93 -3.31 -2.68 12.82
CA PHE A 93 -1.88 -2.35 12.77
C PHE A 93 -1.50 -1.11 13.57
N GLY A 94 -2.40 -0.62 14.44
CA GLY A 94 -2.12 0.57 15.24
C GLY A 94 -1.93 1.84 14.41
N MET A 95 -2.50 1.92 13.21
CA MET A 95 -2.26 3.04 12.29
C MET A 95 -2.75 4.34 12.92
N LYS A 96 -1.81 5.27 13.15
CA LYS A 96 -2.13 6.60 13.66
C LYS A 96 -2.93 7.38 12.63
N CYS A 97 -3.74 8.27 13.16
CA CYS A 97 -4.55 9.20 12.41
C CYS A 97 -3.71 10.02 11.42
N ALA A 98 -3.89 9.79 10.12
CA ALA A 98 -3.41 10.67 9.06
C ALA A 98 -4.63 11.26 8.35
N GLN A 99 -4.64 12.59 8.23
CA GLN A 99 -5.63 13.55 7.70
C GLN A 99 -6.97 13.05 7.10
N SER A 100 -7.04 11.94 6.35
CA SER A 100 -8.26 11.43 5.70
C SER A 100 -9.10 10.44 6.52
N HIS A 101 -8.53 9.69 7.47
CA HIS A 101 -9.25 8.62 8.22
C HIS A 101 -9.44 8.94 9.71
N CYS A 102 -9.55 10.23 10.02
CA CYS A 102 -9.48 10.76 11.37
C CYS A 102 -10.82 11.05 12.04
N ASN A 103 -11.92 10.58 11.46
CA ASN A 103 -13.24 10.92 11.96
C ASN A 103 -13.37 10.45 13.42
N ASN A 104 -13.60 11.41 14.31
CA ASN A 104 -13.84 11.17 15.73
C ASN A 104 -15.26 10.67 15.91
N GLU A 105 -15.56 9.50 15.36
CA GLU A 105 -16.86 8.86 15.53
C GLU A 105 -17.05 8.36 16.97
N PRO A 106 -18.27 8.47 17.53
CA PRO A 106 -18.58 7.92 18.84
C PRO A 106 -18.23 6.43 18.92
N GLY A 107 -17.52 6.04 19.99
CA GLY A 107 -17.11 4.64 20.21
C GLY A 107 -15.78 4.25 19.57
N LYS A 108 -15.17 5.09 18.72
CA LYS A 108 -13.83 4.86 18.16
C LYS A 108 -12.72 5.30 19.12
N VAL A 109 -11.57 4.64 19.04
CA VAL A 109 -10.36 5.02 19.77
C VAL A 109 -9.74 6.25 19.09
N LYS A 110 -9.62 7.35 19.85
CA LYS A 110 -9.07 8.62 19.38
C LYS A 110 -7.58 8.51 19.04
N GLY A 111 -7.14 9.30 18.05
CA GLY A 111 -5.74 9.38 17.63
C GLY A 111 -5.27 8.25 16.70
N TYR A 112 -6.17 7.34 16.35
CA TYR A 112 -5.94 6.26 15.40
C TYR A 112 -6.89 6.38 14.21
N SER A 113 -6.44 5.91 13.06
CA SER A 113 -7.30 5.76 11.89
C SER A 113 -8.43 4.79 12.20
N HIS A 114 -9.59 5.05 11.61
CA HIS A 114 -10.71 4.12 11.57
C HIS A 114 -10.95 3.70 10.12
N PHE A 115 -11.41 2.46 9.95
CA PHE A 115 -11.65 1.84 8.66
C PHE A 115 -13.05 1.24 8.64
N ASP A 116 -13.70 1.26 7.49
CA ASP A 116 -15.02 0.67 7.27
C ASP A 116 -14.96 -0.85 7.37
N SER A 117 -13.78 -1.43 7.06
CA SER A 117 -13.56 -2.88 7.14
C SER A 117 -12.12 -3.24 7.48
N VAL A 118 -11.94 -4.47 7.97
CA VAL A 118 -10.61 -5.07 8.15
C VAL A 118 -9.82 -5.11 6.84
N LYS A 119 -10.51 -5.32 5.70
CA LYS A 119 -9.88 -5.28 4.38
C LYS A 119 -9.21 -3.93 4.13
N GLU A 120 -9.93 -2.84 4.36
CA GLU A 120 -9.41 -1.49 4.15
C GLU A 120 -8.20 -1.20 5.05
N SER A 121 -8.22 -1.66 6.31
CA SER A 121 -7.05 -1.55 7.19
C SER A 121 -5.83 -2.31 6.65
N VAL A 122 -6.04 -3.50 6.09
CA VAL A 122 -4.97 -4.28 5.44
C VAL A 122 -4.45 -3.57 4.21
N ASP A 123 -5.33 -3.04 3.36
CA ASP A 123 -4.94 -2.32 2.14
C ASP A 123 -4.14 -1.05 2.48
N ALA A 124 -4.58 -0.29 3.48
CA ALA A 124 -3.89 0.91 3.97
C ALA A 124 -2.52 0.58 4.58
N TYR A 125 -2.41 -0.53 5.30
CA TYR A 125 -1.13 -1.00 5.85
C TYR A 125 -0.15 -1.41 4.75
N VAL A 126 -0.59 -2.21 3.78
CA VAL A 126 0.22 -2.61 2.62
C VAL A 126 0.68 -1.38 1.82
N ALA A 127 -0.21 -0.42 1.57
CA ALA A 127 0.14 0.84 0.92
C ALA A 127 1.18 1.63 1.72
N THR A 128 1.10 1.60 3.06
CA THR A 128 2.08 2.26 3.93
C THR A 128 3.45 1.59 3.82
N LEU A 129 3.54 0.26 3.85
CA LEU A 129 4.79 -0.48 3.66
C LEU A 129 5.43 -0.16 2.30
N ASN A 130 4.60 -0.09 1.25
CA ASN A 130 5.06 0.15 -0.11
C ASN A 130 5.42 1.62 -0.40
N THR A 131 4.95 2.60 0.38
CA THR A 131 5.13 4.02 0.03
C THR A 131 5.83 4.88 1.08
N HIS A 132 5.74 4.53 2.36
CA HIS A 132 6.20 5.40 3.44
C HIS A 132 7.72 5.33 3.61
N GLN A 133 8.34 6.48 3.87
CA GLN A 133 9.81 6.62 3.94
C GLN A 133 10.44 5.73 5.01
N ALA A 134 9.80 5.58 6.17
CA ALA A 134 10.29 4.74 7.27
C ALA A 134 10.47 3.25 6.89
N TYR A 135 9.82 2.78 5.82
CA TYR A 135 9.94 1.41 5.34
C TYR A 135 10.89 1.27 4.14
N GLN A 136 11.70 2.29 3.80
CA GLN A 136 12.62 2.22 2.66
C GLN A 136 13.60 1.05 2.79
N SER A 137 14.26 0.87 3.93
CA SER A 137 15.18 -0.24 4.16
C SER A 137 14.48 -1.59 3.99
N PHE A 138 13.27 -1.73 4.57
CA PHE A 138 12.45 -2.92 4.37
C PHE A 138 12.21 -3.20 2.88
N ARG A 139 11.90 -2.18 2.08
CA ARG A 139 11.66 -2.40 0.65
C ARG A 139 12.90 -2.78 -0.12
N GLN A 140 14.05 -2.24 0.25
CA GLN A 140 15.35 -2.57 -0.36
C GLN A 140 15.77 -4.01 -0.06
N GLU A 141 15.47 -4.52 1.14
CA GLU A 141 15.76 -5.90 1.52
C GLU A 141 14.90 -6.95 0.78
N ARG A 142 13.82 -6.54 0.10
CA ARG A 142 12.99 -7.42 -0.73
C ARG A 142 13.53 -7.65 -2.14
N ALA A 143 14.41 -6.75 -2.61
CA ALA A 143 14.85 -6.66 -4.01
C ALA A 143 15.88 -7.72 -4.40
#